data_AF-A0A212CQ98-F1
#
_entry.id   AF-A0A212CQ98-F1
#
_cell.length_a   1.000
_cell.length_b   1.000
_cell.length_c   1.000
_cell.angle_alpha   90.00
_cell.angle_beta   90.00
_cell.angle_gamma   90.00
#
_symmetry.space_group_name_H-M   'P 1'
#
loop_
_entity.id
_entity.type
_entity.pdbx_description
1 polymer ?
#
loop_
_entity_poly.entity_id
_entity_poly.type
_entity_poly.pdbx_seq_one_letter_code
_entity_poly.pdbx_strand_id
1 'polypeptide(L)'
;MGVPGPVRGADKVRIVLRYLTNGQPSIERFPISFKTYFSGNYFHHVVLGIYCNGHYGSLGMSRRAELMDKPLTFRTLSDLIFDFEDSYKKYLHTVKKVKIGLYVPHEPHSFQPIEWKQLVLNVSKMLRADIRKELEKYARDMRMKILKPASAHSPTQVRSRGKSLSPRRRQASPPRRLGRRDKS
;
A
#
# COMPACT_ATOMS: atom_id res chain seq x y z
N MET A 1 -15.79 24.85 8.67
CA MET A 1 -14.64 24.26 7.97
C MET A 1 -14.13 23.09 8.81
N GLY A 2 -14.14 21.86 8.28
CA GLY A 2 -13.67 20.70 9.01
C GLY A 2 -12.15 20.71 9.11
N VAL A 3 -11.61 20.59 10.33
CA VAL A 3 -10.18 20.41 10.58
C VAL A 3 -9.75 19.13 9.84
N PRO A 4 -8.72 19.17 8.98
CA PRO A 4 -8.27 17.97 8.29
C PRO A 4 -7.80 16.94 9.32
N GLY A 5 -8.45 15.78 9.33
CA GLY A 5 -8.09 14.67 10.23
C GLY A 5 -6.66 14.16 9.97
N PRO A 6 -6.09 13.38 10.91
CA PRO A 6 -4.72 12.89 10.79
C PRO A 6 -4.51 12.09 9.50
N VAL A 7 -3.63 12.59 8.64
CA VAL A 7 -3.29 11.97 7.35
C VAL A 7 -2.60 10.62 7.61
N ARG A 8 -3.16 9.52 7.08
CA ARG A 8 -2.56 8.17 7.20
C ARG A 8 -1.26 8.09 6.41
N GLY A 9 -0.35 7.20 6.80
CA GLY A 9 0.96 7.03 6.14
C GLY A 9 0.89 6.80 4.62
N ALA A 10 -0.13 6.07 4.14
CA ALA A 10 -0.33 5.87 2.69
C ALA A 10 -0.79 7.15 1.96
N ASP A 11 -1.59 7.99 2.61
CA ASP A 11 -2.05 9.26 2.05
C ASP A 11 -0.88 10.25 1.97
N LYS A 12 0.04 10.20 2.93
CA LYS A 12 1.30 10.95 2.92
C LYS A 12 2.22 10.56 1.75
N VAL A 13 2.39 9.27 1.49
CA VAL A 13 3.20 8.78 0.35
C VAL A 13 2.61 9.23 -0.99
N ARG A 14 1.28 9.21 -1.13
CA ARG A 14 0.59 9.71 -2.34
C ARG A 14 0.84 11.20 -2.58
N ILE A 15 0.85 12.00 -1.53
CA ILE A 15 1.16 13.44 -1.61
C ILE A 15 2.61 13.64 -2.09
N VAL A 16 3.58 12.98 -1.46
CA VAL A 16 5.00 13.09 -1.86
C VAL A 16 5.22 12.64 -3.31
N LEU A 17 4.60 11.54 -3.72
CA LEU A 17 4.64 11.04 -5.11
C LEU A 17 4.14 12.09 -6.11
N ARG A 18 2.95 12.65 -5.87
CA ARG A 18 2.30 13.57 -6.81
C ARG A 18 3.05 14.90 -6.96
N TYR A 19 3.52 15.47 -5.86
CA TYR A 19 3.96 16.86 -5.84
C TYR A 19 5.48 17.03 -5.93
N LEU A 20 6.28 16.07 -5.50
CA LEU A 20 7.73 16.28 -5.37
C LEU A 20 8.59 15.55 -6.39
N THR A 21 8.08 14.47 -7.01
CA THR A 21 8.95 13.56 -7.78
C THR A 21 8.42 13.17 -9.15
N ASN A 22 7.19 13.58 -9.52
CA ASN A 22 6.61 13.24 -10.82
C ASN A 22 7.40 13.82 -12.01
N GLY A 23 8.04 14.99 -11.86
CA GLY A 23 8.80 15.63 -12.92
C GLY A 23 10.22 15.10 -13.16
N GLN A 24 10.67 14.09 -12.39
CA GLN A 24 12.04 13.56 -12.47
C GLN A 24 12.03 12.09 -12.90
N PRO A 25 12.10 11.80 -14.21
CA PRO A 25 11.98 10.44 -14.74
C PRO A 25 13.20 9.55 -14.42
N SER A 26 14.32 10.13 -14.00
CA SER A 26 15.50 9.40 -13.53
C SER A 26 15.32 8.78 -12.14
N ILE A 27 14.23 9.10 -11.44
CA ILE A 27 13.97 8.70 -10.06
C ILE A 27 12.85 7.66 -10.02
N GLU A 28 13.24 6.41 -9.81
CA GLU A 28 12.30 5.33 -9.58
C GLU A 28 11.80 5.34 -8.13
N ARG A 29 10.50 5.12 -7.93
CA ARG A 29 9.82 5.35 -6.65
C ARG A 29 8.94 4.17 -6.29
N PHE A 30 9.05 3.65 -5.09
CA PHE A 30 8.29 2.46 -4.67
C PHE A 30 7.93 2.54 -3.19
N PRO A 31 6.74 2.10 -2.76
CA PRO A 31 6.38 2.17 -1.36
C PRO A 31 7.08 1.07 -0.56
N ILE A 32 7.55 1.42 0.64
CA ILE A 32 8.10 0.50 1.63
C ILE A 32 7.25 0.60 2.89
N SER A 33 6.65 -0.51 3.32
CA SER A 33 5.82 -0.58 4.52
C SER A 33 6.46 -1.45 5.59
N PHE A 34 6.51 -0.95 6.81
CA PHE A 34 6.98 -1.65 7.99
C PHE A 34 5.81 -1.96 8.92
N LYS A 35 5.75 -3.22 9.37
CA LYS A 35 4.95 -3.61 10.53
C LYS A 35 5.91 -3.89 11.68
N THR A 36 5.82 -3.12 12.75
CA THR A 36 6.67 -3.26 13.93
C THR A 36 5.85 -3.60 15.16
N TYR A 37 6.52 -4.06 16.22
CA TYR A 37 5.93 -4.41 17.50
C TYR A 37 6.68 -3.71 18.61
N PHE A 38 5.95 -3.07 19.52
CA PHE A 38 6.50 -2.39 20.69
C PHE A 38 5.44 -2.37 21.80
N SER A 39 5.84 -2.68 23.03
CA SER A 39 4.98 -2.60 24.23
C SER A 39 3.58 -3.21 24.04
N GLY A 40 3.50 -4.46 23.59
CA GLY A 40 2.21 -5.15 23.40
C GLY A 40 1.49 -4.86 22.08
N ASN A 41 1.90 -3.82 21.34
CA ASN A 41 1.13 -3.26 20.23
C ASN A 41 1.85 -3.35 18.89
N TYR A 42 1.07 -3.49 17.82
CA TYR A 42 1.56 -3.43 16.45
C TYR A 42 1.42 -2.04 15.85
N PHE A 43 2.47 -1.58 15.17
CA PHE A 43 2.51 -0.29 14.49
C PHE A 43 2.76 -0.47 13.01
N HIS A 44 2.20 0.44 12.22
CA HIS A 44 2.32 0.47 10.77
C HIS A 44 2.94 1.79 10.34
N HIS A 45 3.97 1.69 9.52
CA HIS A 45 4.69 2.85 9.02
C HIS A 45 5.02 2.64 7.54
N VAL A 46 4.99 3.72 6.76
CA VAL A 46 5.21 3.66 5.31
C VAL A 46 6.09 4.83 4.92
N VAL A 47 7.11 4.54 4.11
CA VAL A 47 7.97 5.51 3.44
C VAL A 47 7.96 5.26 1.93
N LEU A 48 8.38 6.27 1.18
CA LEU A 48 8.63 6.15 -0.25
C LEU A 48 10.11 5.83 -0.45
N GLY A 49 10.40 4.60 -0.87
CA GLY A 49 11.72 4.21 -1.35
C GLY A 49 12.03 4.89 -2.68
N ILE A 50 13.27 5.36 -2.82
CA ILE A 50 13.78 6.03 -3.99
C ILE A 50 14.96 5.24 -4.53
N TYR A 51 15.03 5.08 -5.85
CA TYR A 51 16.19 4.54 -6.55
C TYR A 51 16.58 5.50 -7.68
N CYS A 52 17.84 5.95 -7.67
CA CYS A 52 18.39 6.82 -8.70
C CYS A 52 19.90 6.59 -8.80
N ASN A 53 20.44 6.53 -10.02
CA ASN A 53 21.88 6.38 -10.30
C ASN A 53 22.58 5.26 -9.49
N GLY A 54 21.94 4.09 -9.39
CA GLY A 54 22.53 2.95 -8.68
C GLY A 54 22.41 2.99 -7.15
N HIS A 55 21.84 4.05 -6.59
CA HIS A 55 21.73 4.24 -5.14
C HIS A 55 20.28 4.28 -4.69
N TYR A 56 20.07 3.82 -3.46
CA TYR A 56 18.79 3.77 -2.77
C TYR A 56 18.75 4.85 -1.68
N GLY A 57 17.54 5.34 -1.42
CA GLY A 57 17.22 6.27 -0.34
C GLY A 57 15.73 6.23 -0.04
N SER A 58 15.25 7.16 0.77
CA SER A 58 13.82 7.28 1.03
C SER A 58 13.37 8.70 1.32
N LEU A 59 12.09 8.94 1.06
CA LEU A 59 11.35 10.12 1.50
C LEU A 59 10.16 9.65 2.33
N GLY A 60 9.89 10.32 3.44
CA GLY A 60 8.83 9.89 4.34
C GLY A 60 8.41 10.98 5.30
N MET A 61 7.39 10.67 6.07
CA MET A 61 6.95 11.52 7.17
C MET A 61 6.78 10.64 8.40
N SER A 62 7.70 10.79 9.35
CA SER A 62 7.69 10.11 10.63
C SER A 62 7.80 11.12 11.76
N ARG A 63 7.37 10.72 12.96
CA ARG A 63 7.61 11.51 14.18
C ARG A 63 9.07 11.44 14.63
N ARG A 64 9.87 10.55 14.03
CA ARG A 64 11.29 10.34 14.31
C ARG A 64 12.08 10.57 13.02
N ALA A 65 13.09 11.44 13.08
CA ALA A 65 13.90 11.80 11.92
C ALA A 65 14.59 10.57 11.27
N GLU A 66 15.08 9.64 12.09
CA GLU A 66 15.75 8.44 11.61
C GLU A 66 14.81 7.43 10.91
N LEU A 67 13.51 7.66 10.93
CA LEU A 67 12.49 6.81 10.34
C LEU A 67 11.77 7.52 9.19
N MET A 68 12.37 8.49 8.51
CA MET A 68 11.74 9.16 7.37
C MET A 68 12.67 9.25 6.16
N ASP A 69 13.43 10.33 6.05
CA ASP A 69 14.36 10.58 4.97
C ASP A 69 15.67 9.83 5.18
N LYS A 70 16.13 9.21 4.10
CA LYS A 70 17.42 8.53 4.05
C LYS A 70 18.13 9.02 2.79
N PRO A 71 19.38 9.52 2.93
CA PRO A 71 20.10 10.07 1.79
C PRO A 71 20.35 8.99 0.74
N LEU A 72 20.46 9.39 -0.53
CA LEU A 72 20.63 8.51 -1.68
C LEU A 72 22.06 7.93 -1.75
N THR A 73 22.46 7.17 -0.74
CA THR A 73 23.83 6.68 -0.52
C THR A 73 23.92 5.17 -0.39
N PHE A 74 22.79 4.48 -0.22
CA PHE A 74 22.76 3.03 -0.03
C PHE A 74 22.95 2.33 -1.37
N ARG A 75 23.97 1.47 -1.50
CA ARG A 75 24.25 0.76 -2.76
C ARG A 75 23.28 -0.39 -3.05
N THR A 76 22.62 -0.90 -2.01
CA THR A 76 21.71 -2.03 -2.10
C THR A 76 20.40 -1.73 -1.38
N LEU A 77 19.32 -2.40 -1.80
CA LEU A 77 18.02 -2.26 -1.15
C LEU A 77 18.07 -2.83 0.27
N SER A 78 18.79 -3.94 0.46
CA SER A 78 18.97 -4.55 1.77
C SER A 78 19.64 -3.62 2.77
N ASP A 79 20.66 -2.86 2.38
CA ASP A 79 21.33 -1.92 3.29
C ASP A 79 20.38 -0.80 3.75
N LEU A 80 19.54 -0.26 2.85
CA LEU A 80 18.50 0.70 3.22
C LEU A 80 17.50 0.10 4.21
N ILE A 81 17.00 -1.10 3.95
CA ILE A 81 16.02 -1.77 4.83
C ILE A 81 16.62 -2.09 6.20
N PHE A 82 17.88 -2.50 6.25
CA PHE A 82 18.56 -2.79 7.50
C PHE A 82 18.85 -1.53 8.31
N ASP A 83 19.16 -0.40 7.67
CA ASP A 83 19.30 0.87 8.35
C ASP A 83 17.97 1.33 9.01
N PHE A 84 16.83 1.09 8.35
CA PHE A 84 15.52 1.27 8.99
C PHE A 84 15.31 0.32 10.16
N GLU A 85 15.66 -0.95 10.02
CA GLU A 85 15.57 -1.94 11.11
C GLU A 85 16.37 -1.51 12.34
N ASP A 86 17.60 -1.06 12.13
CA ASP A 86 18.48 -0.58 13.21
C ASP A 86 17.96 0.73 13.81
N SER A 87 17.41 1.63 12.99
CA SER A 87 16.72 2.84 13.46
C SER A 87 15.51 2.50 14.34
N TYR A 88 14.75 1.45 14.02
CA TYR A 88 13.64 0.99 14.86
C TYR A 88 14.10 0.43 16.21
N LYS A 89 15.22 -0.29 16.24
CA LYS A 89 15.79 -0.84 17.48
C LYS A 89 16.12 0.25 18.50
N LYS A 90 16.57 1.43 18.05
CA LYS A 90 16.82 2.61 18.92
C LYS A 90 15.58 3.05 19.71
N TYR A 91 14.39 2.78 19.17
CA TYR A 91 13.11 3.08 19.82
C TYR A 91 12.43 1.82 20.39
N LEU A 92 13.18 0.74 20.60
CA LEU A 92 12.71 -0.54 21.16
C LEU A 92 11.63 -1.23 20.30
N HIS A 93 11.48 -0.84 19.03
CA HIS A 93 10.58 -1.51 18.11
C HIS A 93 11.28 -2.73 17.49
N THR A 94 10.59 -3.88 17.50
CA THR A 94 11.00 -5.03 16.67
C THR A 94 10.27 -4.97 15.33
N VAL A 95 11.01 -4.97 14.22
CA VAL A 95 10.40 -5.12 12.90
C VAL A 95 9.89 -6.56 12.75
N LYS A 96 8.63 -6.72 12.36
CA LYS A 96 7.99 -8.04 12.20
C LYS A 96 7.76 -8.37 10.74
N LYS A 97 7.37 -7.39 9.94
CA LYS A 97 7.22 -7.54 8.48
C LYS A 97 7.69 -6.31 7.73
N VAL A 98 8.25 -6.55 6.55
CA VAL A 98 8.55 -5.52 5.54
C VAL A 98 7.75 -5.86 4.29
N LYS A 99 7.11 -4.87 3.69
CA LYS A 99 6.44 -5.00 2.39
C LYS A 99 7.02 -3.98 1.43
N ILE A 100 7.29 -4.41 0.20
CA ILE A 100 7.82 -3.54 -0.85
C ILE A 100 6.88 -3.62 -2.05
N GLY A 101 6.51 -2.46 -2.55
CA GLY A 101 5.68 -2.32 -3.74
C GLY A 101 6.47 -2.29 -5.05
N LEU A 102 5.74 -2.14 -6.14
CA LEU A 102 6.34 -1.88 -7.46
C LEU A 102 6.70 -0.41 -7.64
N TYR A 103 7.43 -0.11 -8.71
CA TYR A 103 7.62 1.27 -9.14
C TYR A 103 6.29 1.94 -9.46
N VAL A 104 6.15 3.17 -8.96
CA VAL A 104 4.99 4.01 -9.20
C VAL A 104 5.19 4.76 -10.51
N PRO A 105 4.28 4.60 -11.49
CA PRO A 105 4.36 5.31 -12.76
C PRO A 105 4.50 6.82 -12.59
N HIS A 106 5.26 7.46 -13.47
CA HIS A 106 5.43 8.93 -13.48
C HIS A 106 4.22 9.66 -14.04
N GLU A 107 3.44 9.01 -14.90
CA GLU A 107 2.26 9.58 -15.54
C GLU A 107 1.17 9.92 -14.48
N PRO A 108 0.88 11.21 -14.21
CA PRO A 108 -0.06 11.60 -13.15
C PRO A 108 -1.51 11.17 -13.43
N HIS A 109 -1.85 10.92 -14.69
CA HIS A 109 -3.17 10.48 -15.16
C HIS A 109 -3.30 8.96 -15.21
N SER A 110 -2.24 8.21 -14.86
CA SER A 110 -2.36 6.77 -14.70
C SER A 110 -3.30 6.48 -13.54
N PHE A 111 -4.50 5.98 -13.84
CA PHE A 111 -5.44 5.47 -12.85
C PHE A 111 -5.01 4.11 -12.29
N GLN A 112 -3.77 3.67 -12.57
CA GLN A 112 -3.25 2.43 -12.04
C GLN A 112 -3.10 2.51 -10.52
N PRO A 113 -3.67 1.55 -9.77
CA PRO A 113 -3.51 1.52 -8.33
C PRO A 113 -2.04 1.28 -7.97
N ILE A 114 -1.56 1.97 -6.94
CA ILE A 114 -0.24 1.72 -6.36
C ILE A 114 -0.23 0.28 -5.81
N GLU A 115 0.70 -0.54 -6.29
CA GLU A 115 0.91 -1.89 -5.78
C GLU A 115 1.78 -1.82 -4.52
N TRP A 116 1.18 -1.99 -3.34
CA TRP A 116 1.84 -1.77 -2.04
C TRP A 116 2.56 -3.01 -1.49
N LYS A 117 2.31 -4.20 -2.04
CA LYS A 117 2.65 -5.47 -1.39
C LYS A 117 3.08 -6.56 -2.38
N GLN A 118 3.94 -6.21 -3.32
CA GLN A 118 4.48 -7.17 -4.28
C GLN A 118 5.46 -8.14 -3.60
N LEU A 119 6.35 -7.63 -2.76
CA LEU A 119 7.19 -8.43 -1.88
C LEU A 119 6.69 -8.30 -0.43
N VAL A 120 6.62 -9.42 0.28
CA VAL A 120 6.27 -9.45 1.72
C VAL A 120 7.24 -10.37 2.45
N LEU A 121 8.06 -9.80 3.33
CA LEU A 121 9.03 -10.54 4.14
C LEU A 121 8.58 -10.58 5.60
N ASN A 122 8.62 -11.77 6.20
CA ASN A 122 8.44 -11.95 7.65
C ASN A 122 9.81 -11.91 8.33
N VAL A 123 10.37 -10.71 8.50
CA VAL A 123 11.75 -10.52 8.97
C VAL A 123 12.03 -11.16 10.33
N SER A 124 11.04 -11.29 11.21
CA SER A 124 11.23 -11.93 12.52
C SER A 124 11.38 -13.46 12.45
N LYS A 125 11.18 -14.07 11.28
CA LYS A 125 11.25 -15.52 11.06
C LYS A 125 12.34 -15.91 10.06
N MET A 126 13.16 -14.96 9.63
CA MET A 126 14.16 -15.16 8.58
C MET A 126 15.54 -14.76 9.09
N LEU A 127 16.57 -15.45 8.60
CA LEU A 127 17.95 -15.04 8.86
C LEU A 127 18.27 -13.80 8.03
N ARG A 128 19.19 -12.96 8.53
CA ARG A 128 19.60 -11.72 7.85
C ARG A 128 20.14 -11.98 6.43
N ALA A 129 20.84 -13.09 6.23
CA ALA A 129 21.34 -13.50 4.91
C ALA A 129 20.21 -13.81 3.92
N ASP A 130 19.17 -14.50 4.38
CA ASP A 130 17.99 -14.83 3.55
C ASP A 130 17.20 -13.57 3.20
N ILE A 131 17.02 -12.67 4.17
CA ILE A 131 16.37 -11.37 3.95
C ILE A 131 17.14 -10.60 2.88
N ARG A 132 18.47 -10.52 2.99
CA ARG A 132 19.32 -9.87 1.99
C ARG A 132 19.13 -10.50 0.61
N LYS A 133 19.17 -11.82 0.51
CA LYS A 133 19.01 -12.55 -0.75
C LYS A 133 17.67 -12.22 -1.43
N GLU A 134 16.56 -12.26 -0.70
CA GLU A 134 15.24 -11.96 -1.24
C GLU A 134 15.10 -10.48 -1.65
N LEU A 135 15.63 -9.56 -0.86
CA LEU A 135 15.62 -8.12 -1.18
C LEU A 135 16.44 -7.82 -2.45
N GLU A 136 17.63 -8.37 -2.59
CA GLU A 136 18.49 -8.12 -3.74
C GLU A 136 17.96 -8.77 -5.02
N LYS A 137 17.37 -9.97 -4.90
CA LYS A 137 16.64 -10.60 -6.01
C LYS A 137 15.49 -9.69 -6.48
N TYR A 138 14.64 -9.26 -5.56
CA TYR A 138 13.51 -8.38 -5.88
C TYR A 138 13.96 -7.03 -6.46
N ALA A 139 15.02 -6.43 -5.92
CA ALA A 139 15.61 -5.19 -6.43
C ALA A 139 16.14 -5.35 -7.86
N ARG A 140 16.71 -6.51 -8.22
CA ARG A 140 17.10 -6.83 -9.59
C ARG A 140 15.87 -6.96 -10.49
N ASP A 141 14.86 -7.70 -10.05
CA ASP A 141 13.64 -7.95 -10.84
C ASP A 141 12.85 -6.65 -11.12
N MET A 142 12.83 -5.71 -10.16
CA MET A 142 12.28 -4.36 -10.36
C MET A 142 13.04 -3.57 -11.44
N ARG A 143 14.37 -3.56 -11.38
CA ARG A 143 15.22 -2.85 -12.35
C ARG A 143 15.11 -3.42 -13.76
N MET A 144 14.95 -4.74 -13.87
CA MET A 144 14.72 -5.42 -15.14
C MET A 144 13.26 -5.33 -15.62
N LYS A 145 12.36 -4.72 -14.83
CA LYS A 145 10.92 -4.58 -15.12
C LYS A 145 10.21 -5.91 -15.42
N ILE A 146 10.67 -7.00 -14.79
CA ILE A 146 10.14 -8.36 -15.00
C ILE A 146 8.85 -8.60 -14.19
N LEU A 147 8.68 -7.85 -13.09
CA LEU A 147 7.59 -8.05 -12.15
C LEU A 147 6.26 -7.55 -12.72
N LYS A 148 5.24 -8.42 -12.70
CA LYS A 148 3.85 -8.05 -12.99
C LYS A 148 3.10 -7.76 -11.68
N PRO A 149 2.15 -6.81 -11.65
CA PRO A 149 1.36 -6.54 -10.45
C PRO A 149 0.67 -7.80 -9.95
N ALA A 150 0.81 -8.12 -8.66
CA ALA A 150 0.14 -9.27 -8.06
C ALA A 150 -1.40 -9.22 -8.22
N SER A 151 -1.96 -8.02 -8.32
CA SER A 151 -3.38 -7.77 -8.63
C SER A 151 -3.83 -8.25 -10.03
N ALA A 152 -2.91 -8.42 -10.98
CA ALA A 152 -3.20 -8.95 -12.31
C ALA A 152 -3.46 -10.48 -12.31
N HIS A 153 -3.20 -11.17 -11.19
CA HIS A 153 -3.45 -12.60 -11.01
C HIS A 153 -4.79 -12.92 -10.34
N SER A 154 -5.78 -12.05 -10.48
CA SER A 154 -7.16 -12.47 -10.22
C SER A 154 -7.57 -13.34 -11.41
N PRO A 155 -7.79 -14.67 -11.28
CA PRO A 155 -8.55 -15.36 -12.29
C PRO A 155 -9.88 -14.63 -12.33
N THR A 156 -10.25 -14.13 -13.51
CA THR A 156 -11.62 -13.72 -13.77
C THR A 156 -12.46 -14.95 -13.47
N GLN A 157 -12.99 -15.07 -12.25
CA GLN A 157 -14.13 -15.94 -12.06
C GLN A 157 -15.16 -15.32 -12.98
N VAL A 158 -15.33 -15.96 -14.14
CA VAL A 158 -16.52 -15.84 -14.95
C VAL A 158 -17.63 -16.05 -13.94
N ARG A 159 -18.21 -14.94 -13.50
CA ARG A 159 -19.33 -14.92 -12.58
C ARG A 159 -20.43 -15.57 -13.39
N SER A 160 -20.54 -16.90 -13.27
CA SER A 160 -21.67 -17.64 -13.79
C SER A 160 -22.88 -16.89 -13.30
N ARG A 161 -23.65 -16.36 -14.26
CA ARG A 161 -24.88 -15.57 -14.02
C ARG A 161 -25.79 -16.42 -13.14
N GLY A 162 -25.61 -16.29 -11.82
CA GLY A 162 -26.55 -16.78 -10.83
C GLY A 162 -27.84 -16.06 -11.11
N LYS A 163 -28.88 -16.85 -11.44
CA LYS A 163 -30.24 -16.38 -11.65
C LYS A 163 -30.60 -15.44 -10.51
N SER A 164 -30.86 -14.17 -10.87
CA SER A 164 -31.38 -13.16 -9.95
C SER A 164 -32.69 -13.65 -9.35
N LEU A 165 -32.68 -14.10 -8.10
CA LEU A 165 -33.89 -14.30 -7.32
C LEU A 165 -34.16 -13.01 -6.55
N SER A 166 -34.72 -12.04 -7.27
CA SER A 166 -35.32 -10.85 -6.67
C SER A 166 -36.53 -11.30 -5.84
N PRO A 167 -36.64 -10.97 -4.54
CA PRO A 167 -37.86 -11.23 -3.80
C PRO A 167 -38.98 -10.36 -4.37
N ARG A 168 -39.91 -11.00 -5.09
CA ARG A 168 -41.11 -10.37 -5.66
C ARG A 168 -41.99 -9.85 -4.52
N ARG A 169 -41.85 -8.56 -4.22
CA ARG A 169 -42.74 -7.80 -3.34
C ARG A 169 -44.17 -7.95 -3.86
N ARG A 170 -44.99 -8.74 -3.17
CA ARG A 170 -46.41 -8.92 -3.48
C ARG A 170 -47.10 -7.56 -3.34
N GLN A 171 -47.57 -7.01 -4.47
CA GLN A 171 -48.61 -5.98 -4.47
C GLN A 171 -49.92 -6.69 -4.15
N ALA A 172 -50.49 -6.43 -2.98
CA ALA A 172 -51.87 -6.74 -2.66
C ALA A 172 -52.59 -5.41 -2.45
N SER A 173 -53.21 -4.91 -3.51
CA SER A 173 -54.13 -3.77 -3.46
C SER A 173 -55.41 -4.20 -2.74
N PRO A 174 -55.93 -3.44 -1.76
CA PRO A 174 -57.23 -3.72 -1.17
C PRO A 174 -58.36 -3.44 -2.19
N PRO A 175 -59.42 -4.26 -2.24
CA PRO A 175 -60.56 -3.99 -3.11
C PRO A 175 -61.37 -2.80 -2.61
N ARG A 176 -61.71 -1.90 -3.54
CA ARG A 176 -62.68 -0.80 -3.36
C ARG A 176 -64.04 -1.38 -2.96
N ARG A 177 -64.52 -1.04 -1.75
CA ARG A 177 -65.96 -1.13 -1.43
C ARG A 177 -66.64 0.18 -1.83
N LEU A 178 -67.56 0.08 -2.78
CA LEU A 178 -68.52 1.10 -3.19
C LEU A 178 -69.86 0.81 -2.50
N GLY A 179 -70.54 1.86 -2.03
CA GLY A 179 -71.91 1.85 -1.51
C GLY A 179 -71.98 1.60 -0.01
N ARG A 180 -72.76 2.33 0.80
CA ARG A 180 -74.05 2.95 0.48
C ARG A 180 -74.32 4.06 1.51
N ARG A 181 -74.75 5.21 1.00
CA ARG A 181 -75.38 6.31 1.71
C ARG A 181 -76.84 5.91 1.89
N ASP A 182 -77.36 5.89 3.11
CA ASP A 182 -78.79 6.05 3.35
C ASP A 182 -79.02 7.50 3.78
N LYS A 183 -79.97 8.15 3.09
CA LYS A 183 -80.59 9.40 3.52
C LYS A 183 -81.74 9.03 4.48
N SER A 184 -82.25 10.02 5.20
CA SER A 184 -83.49 9.99 5.99
C SER A 184 -84.54 8.98 5.54
#